data_AF-A0A7Y5RSN8-F1
#
_entry.id   AF-A0A7Y5RSN8-F1
#
_cell.length_a   1.000
_cell.length_b   1.000
_cell.length_c   1.000
_cell.angle_alpha   90.00
_cell.angle_beta   90.00
_cell.angle_gamma   90.00
#
_symmetry.space_group_name_H-M   'P 1'
#
loop_
_entity.id
_entity.type
_entity.pdbx_description
1 polymer ?
#
loop_
_entity_poly.entity_id
_entity_poly.type
_entity_poly.pdbx_seq_one_letter_code
_entity_poly.pdbx_strand_id
1 'polypeptide(L)'
;MASKTEHETEKKPRSKNPADQKLVAIQNAIAAIEKSCGKGAVMRLTERPVRDIDVIPSGSLALDMAIGIALLMGIRFPQNFDRPYAAESIADFWRRWHMTLSRWLRDYLYIPLGGSRHGAARTYRNLVLTMTLGGLWHGAAATFVAWGVFHGLGLAVERWWRGRGRDTDGGPTLA
;
A
#
# COMPACT_ATOMS: atom_id res chain seq x y z
N MET A 1 46.99 -26.98 61.70
CA MET A 1 47.62 -26.14 60.64
C MET A 1 46.57 -25.97 59.55
N ALA A 2 45.77 -24.89 59.57
CA ALA A 2 46.00 -23.63 58.82
C ALA A 2 46.17 -23.92 57.31
N SER A 3 45.41 -23.37 56.36
CA SER A 3 44.95 -21.99 56.24
C SER A 3 43.94 -21.85 55.08
N LYS A 4 42.84 -21.12 55.34
CA LYS A 4 42.07 -20.19 54.48
C LYS A 4 41.72 -20.56 53.03
N THR A 5 40.44 -20.87 52.83
CA THR A 5 39.65 -20.46 51.64
C THR A 5 39.50 -18.94 51.63
N GLU A 6 40.22 -18.26 50.75
CA GLU A 6 40.01 -16.84 50.45
C GLU A 6 38.94 -16.74 49.35
N HIS A 7 37.72 -16.43 49.78
CA HIS A 7 36.65 -15.98 48.90
C HIS A 7 37.00 -14.53 48.55
N GLU A 8 37.71 -14.33 47.45
CA GLU A 8 38.03 -13.01 46.92
C GLU A 8 36.73 -12.42 46.35
N THR A 9 35.94 -11.77 47.21
CA THR A 9 34.84 -10.91 46.77
C THR A 9 35.45 -9.75 45.99
N GLU A 10 35.43 -9.87 44.67
CA GLU A 10 35.81 -8.85 43.71
C GLU A 10 35.01 -7.56 43.98
N LYS A 11 35.65 -6.65 44.71
CA LYS A 11 35.05 -5.42 45.20
C LYS A 11 35.01 -4.43 44.05
N LYS A 12 33.89 -4.42 43.31
CA LYS A 12 33.57 -3.47 42.22
C LYS A 12 34.08 -2.05 42.56
N PRO A 13 34.91 -1.42 41.72
CA PRO A 13 35.50 -0.12 42.04
C PRO A 13 34.38 0.92 42.24
N ARG A 14 34.28 1.41 43.47
CA ARG A 14 33.30 2.43 43.88
C ARG A 14 33.69 3.73 43.21
N SER A 15 33.02 4.11 42.12
CA SER A 15 33.21 5.42 41.49
C SER A 15 33.09 6.51 42.57
N LYS A 16 34.15 7.31 42.71
CA LYS A 16 34.29 8.38 43.70
C LYS A 16 33.51 9.65 43.32
N ASN A 17 32.76 9.64 42.22
CA ASN A 17 32.00 10.80 41.76
C ASN A 17 30.49 10.63 42.08
N PRO A 18 29.85 11.56 42.82
CA PRO A 18 28.42 11.49 43.10
C PRO A 18 27.52 11.50 41.85
N ALA A 19 28.00 12.03 40.71
CA ALA A 19 27.26 12.00 39.45
C ALA A 19 27.15 10.57 38.87
N ASP A 20 28.21 9.76 38.95
CA ASP A 20 28.23 8.41 38.40
C ASP A 20 27.36 7.45 39.21
N GLN A 21 27.30 7.63 40.54
CA GLN A 21 26.42 6.84 41.40
C GLN A 21 24.95 7.12 41.10
N LYS A 22 24.60 8.38 40.77
CA LYS A 22 23.25 8.73 40.33
C LYS A 22 22.91 8.09 38.99
N LEU A 23 23.83 8.09 38.03
CA LEU A 23 23.63 7.45 36.72
C LEU A 23 23.41 5.94 36.85
N VAL A 24 24.21 5.26 37.67
CA VAL A 24 24.06 3.82 37.93
C VAL A 24 22.74 3.53 38.65
N ALA A 25 22.33 4.36 39.61
CA ALA A 25 21.05 4.21 40.29
C ALA A 25 19.86 4.37 39.32
N ILE A 26 19.93 5.33 38.40
CA ILE A 26 18.92 5.55 37.36
C ILE A 26 18.86 4.34 36.41
N GLN A 27 20.00 3.82 35.95
CA GLN A 27 20.03 2.64 35.08
C GLN A 27 19.42 1.41 35.76
N ASN A 28 19.72 1.18 37.03
CA ASN A 28 19.15 0.08 37.80
C ASN A 28 17.64 0.23 38.00
N ALA A 29 17.15 1.45 38.24
CA ALA A 29 15.73 1.73 38.35
C ALA A 29 14.99 1.48 37.02
N ILE A 30 15.57 1.91 35.90
CA ILE A 30 15.02 1.65 34.56
C ILE A 30 14.95 0.14 34.29
N ALA A 31 16.01 -0.61 34.60
CA ALA A 31 16.04 -2.05 34.41
C ALA A 31 15.01 -2.80 35.28
N ALA A 32 14.77 -2.33 36.50
CA ALA A 32 13.74 -2.88 37.38
C ALA A 32 12.31 -2.65 36.84
N ILE A 33 12.08 -1.48 36.24
CA ILE A 33 10.79 -1.14 35.62
C ILE A 33 10.58 -1.97 34.34
N GLU A 34 11.58 -2.10 33.47
CA GLU A 34 11.48 -2.93 32.26
C GLU A 34 11.21 -4.41 32.58
N LYS A 35 11.76 -4.91 33.68
CA LYS A 35 11.50 -6.28 34.17
C LYS A 35 10.05 -6.47 34.64
N SER A 36 9.45 -5.44 35.22
CA SER A 36 8.11 -5.51 35.81
C SER A 36 7.00 -5.19 34.80
N CYS A 37 7.27 -4.27 33.87
CA CYS A 37 6.27 -3.69 32.96
C CYS A 37 6.48 -4.10 31.48
N GLY A 38 7.53 -4.86 31.16
CA GLY A 38 7.89 -5.26 29.80
C GLY A 38 8.88 -4.31 29.13
N LYS A 39 9.64 -4.83 28.15
CA LYS A 39 10.57 -4.04 27.35
C LYS A 39 9.81 -2.91 26.63
N GLY A 40 10.20 -1.66 26.87
CA GLY A 40 9.56 -0.47 26.28
C GLY A 40 8.65 0.35 27.22
N ALA A 41 8.46 -0.08 28.48
CA ALA A 41 7.62 0.64 29.45
C ALA A 41 8.19 2.02 29.89
N VAL A 42 9.49 2.25 29.71
CA VAL A 42 10.14 3.53 29.99
C VAL A 42 10.38 4.26 28.66
N MET A 43 9.52 5.23 28.36
CA MET A 43 9.67 6.09 27.18
C MET A 43 10.75 7.15 27.46
N ARG A 44 11.95 6.99 26.89
CA ARG A 44 13.03 7.98 27.00
C ARG A 44 12.69 9.22 26.16
N LEU A 45 12.30 10.32 26.81
CA LEU A 45 11.88 11.57 26.16
C LEU A 45 12.96 12.26 25.29
N THR A 46 14.25 11.96 25.52
CA THR A 46 15.37 12.56 24.78
C THR A 46 15.87 11.70 23.63
N GLU A 47 15.58 10.40 23.66
CA GLU A 47 15.88 9.48 22.57
C GLU A 47 14.61 9.37 21.75
N ARG A 48 14.39 10.30 20.81
CA ARG A 48 13.47 10.01 19.71
C ARG A 48 14.20 8.98 18.86
N PRO A 49 13.84 7.68 18.87
CA PRO A 49 14.36 6.80 17.84
C PRO A 49 13.91 7.46 16.53
N VAL A 50 14.86 7.85 15.69
CA VAL A 50 14.57 8.16 14.30
C VAL A 50 14.04 6.84 13.76
N ARG A 51 12.71 6.69 13.77
CA ARG A 51 12.07 5.57 13.12
C ARG A 51 12.22 5.87 11.66
N ASP A 52 13.15 5.18 11.01
CA ASP A 52 13.12 5.03 9.58
C ASP A 52 11.76 4.40 9.26
N ILE A 53 10.82 5.24 8.82
CA ILE A 53 9.55 4.77 8.32
C ILE A 53 9.89 4.10 7.01
N ASP A 54 9.87 2.77 7.01
CA ASP A 54 10.02 1.99 5.79
C ASP A 54 8.97 2.48 4.80
N VAL A 55 9.44 3.15 3.76
CA VAL A 55 8.62 3.65 2.67
C VAL A 55 7.92 2.45 2.05
N ILE A 56 6.60 2.35 2.22
CA ILE A 56 5.80 1.28 1.62
C ILE A 56 5.98 1.40 0.10
N PRO A 57 6.57 0.41 -0.58
CA PRO A 57 6.84 0.50 -2.01
C PRO A 57 5.53 0.29 -2.79
N SER A 58 4.74 1.35 -2.90
CA SER A 58 3.46 1.39 -3.62
C SER A 58 3.61 1.46 -5.14
N GLY A 59 4.83 1.36 -5.68
CA GLY A 59 5.15 1.52 -7.10
C GLY A 59 4.97 2.95 -7.66
N SER A 60 4.24 3.83 -6.96
CA SER A 60 4.00 5.22 -7.35
C SER A 60 5.28 6.05 -7.37
N LEU A 61 6.16 5.87 -6.37
CA LEU A 61 7.39 6.67 -6.23
C LEU A 61 8.36 6.50 -7.41
N ALA A 62 8.58 5.26 -7.86
CA ALA A 62 9.44 4.99 -9.01
C ALA A 62 8.90 5.62 -10.29
N LEU A 63 7.56 5.66 -10.42
CA LEU A 63 6.89 6.23 -11.57
C LEU A 63 6.89 7.76 -11.54
N ASP A 64 6.71 8.37 -10.37
CA ASP A 64 6.85 9.82 -10.19
C ASP A 64 8.28 10.29 -10.47
N MET A 65 9.29 9.52 -10.05
CA MET A 65 10.69 9.76 -10.42
C MET A 65 10.90 9.65 -11.93
N ALA A 66 10.31 8.65 -12.60
CA ALA A 66 10.40 8.52 -14.05
C ALA A 66 9.74 9.70 -14.79
N ILE A 67 8.60 10.19 -14.31
CA ILE A 67 7.94 11.39 -14.85
C ILE A 67 8.83 12.63 -14.64
N GLY A 68 9.45 12.76 -13.47
CA GLY A 68 10.40 13.84 -13.16
C GLY A 68 11.61 13.85 -14.09
N ILE A 69 12.23 12.69 -14.32
CA ILE A 69 13.37 12.55 -15.25
C ILE A 69 12.95 12.87 -16.69
N ALA A 70 11.77 12.44 -17.12
CA ALA A 70 11.28 12.72 -18.46
C ALA A 70 11.01 14.21 -18.69
N LEU A 71 10.49 14.91 -17.69
CA LEU A 71 10.32 16.37 -17.73
C LEU A 71 11.67 17.09 -17.87
N LEU A 72 12.74 16.60 -17.23
CA LEU A 72 14.10 17.12 -17.42
C LEU A 72 14.61 16.89 -18.86
N MET A 73 14.17 15.82 -19.52
CA MET A 73 14.47 15.53 -20.92
C MET A 73 13.53 16.25 -21.92
N GLY A 74 12.61 17.09 -21.43
CA GLY A 74 11.62 17.79 -22.27
C GLY A 74 10.47 16.92 -22.78
N ILE A 75 10.33 15.69 -22.26
CA ILE A 75 9.30 14.72 -22.67
C ILE A 75 8.20 14.70 -21.58
N ARG A 76 6.95 14.96 -21.98
CA ARG A 76 5.80 14.88 -21.05
C ARG A 76 5.18 13.49 -21.06
N PHE A 77 5.50 12.66 -20.06
CA PHE A 77 4.80 11.39 -19.86
C PHE A 77 3.41 11.60 -19.25
N PRO A 78 2.39 10.84 -19.70
CA PRO A 78 1.08 10.86 -19.06
C PRO A 78 1.15 10.24 -17.66
N GLN A 79 0.51 10.89 -16.70
CA GLN A 79 0.39 10.39 -15.33
C GLN A 79 -0.26 8.99 -15.31
N ASN A 80 0.28 8.08 -14.49
CA ASN A 80 -0.18 6.69 -14.44
C ASN A 80 -1.11 6.39 -13.26
N PHE A 81 -1.02 7.15 -12.17
CA PHE A 81 -1.91 7.02 -11.00
C PHE A 81 -2.50 8.37 -10.62
N ASP A 82 -3.81 8.43 -10.44
CA ASP A 82 -4.51 9.64 -9.98
C ASP A 82 -5.45 9.30 -8.82
N ARG A 83 -4.94 9.40 -7.58
CA ARG A 83 -5.72 9.17 -6.34
C ARG A 83 -6.68 7.97 -6.43
N PRO A 84 -6.16 6.74 -6.67
CA PRO A 84 -6.98 5.57 -6.95
C PRO A 84 -7.90 5.21 -5.78
N TYR A 85 -7.46 5.41 -4.54
CA TYR A 85 -8.25 5.13 -3.34
C TYR A 85 -9.38 6.14 -3.07
N ALA A 86 -9.41 7.25 -3.80
CA ALA A 86 -10.48 8.25 -3.73
C ALA A 86 -11.57 8.00 -4.80
N ALA A 87 -11.60 6.81 -5.39
CA ALA A 87 -12.59 6.44 -6.39
C ALA A 87 -13.96 6.11 -5.75
N GLU A 88 -15.03 6.63 -6.35
CA GLU A 88 -16.41 6.39 -5.89
C GLU A 88 -17.02 5.11 -6.48
N SER A 89 -16.35 4.48 -7.45
CA SER A 89 -16.80 3.24 -8.07
C SER A 89 -15.64 2.41 -8.62
N ILE A 90 -15.90 1.12 -8.92
CA ILE A 90 -14.86 0.22 -9.44
C ILE A 90 -14.39 0.64 -10.85
N ALA A 91 -15.30 1.13 -11.69
CA ALA A 91 -14.96 1.72 -12.98
C ALA A 91 -14.09 2.98 -12.83
N ASP A 92 -14.38 3.81 -11.82
CA ASP A 92 -13.60 5.03 -11.59
C ASP A 92 -12.21 4.71 -10.99
N PHE A 93 -12.13 3.68 -10.13
CA PHE A 93 -10.87 3.13 -9.64
C PHE A 93 -9.96 2.71 -10.80
N TRP A 94 -10.47 1.94 -11.76
CA TRP A 94 -9.69 1.49 -12.92
C TRP A 94 -9.35 2.60 -13.92
N ARG A 95 -10.10 3.71 -13.94
CA ARG A 95 -9.73 4.90 -14.71
C ARG A 95 -8.59 5.68 -14.08
N ARG A 96 -8.42 5.56 -12.76
CA ARG A 96 -7.43 6.26 -11.94
C ARG A 96 -6.19 5.43 -11.63
N TRP A 97 -6.30 4.11 -11.70
CA TRP A 97 -5.26 3.12 -11.46
C TRP A 97 -4.62 2.67 -12.78
N HIS A 98 -3.28 2.72 -12.89
CA HIS A 98 -2.51 2.29 -14.07
C HIS A 98 -3.06 2.81 -15.41
N MET A 99 -3.23 4.13 -15.52
CA MET A 99 -3.88 4.78 -16.66
C MET A 99 -3.27 4.43 -18.03
N THR A 100 -1.95 4.25 -18.14
CA THR A 100 -1.31 3.89 -19.41
C THR A 100 -1.66 2.46 -19.84
N LEU A 101 -1.61 1.50 -18.91
CA LEU A 101 -1.98 0.10 -19.15
C LEU A 101 -3.48 -0.02 -19.43
N SER A 102 -4.31 0.69 -18.66
CA SER A 102 -5.77 0.73 -18.85
C SER A 102 -6.16 1.29 -20.23
N ARG A 103 -5.43 2.30 -20.75
CA ARG A 103 -5.59 2.79 -22.13
C ARG A 103 -5.15 1.75 -23.15
N TRP A 104 -3.98 1.14 -22.96
CA TRP A 104 -3.49 0.11 -23.88
C TRP A 104 -4.45 -1.09 -23.98
N LEU A 105 -4.91 -1.63 -22.85
CA LEU A 105 -5.90 -2.71 -22.80
C LEU A 105 -7.22 -2.31 -23.47
N ARG A 106 -7.66 -1.05 -23.30
CA ARG A 106 -8.86 -0.57 -23.99
C ARG A 106 -8.65 -0.55 -25.51
N ASP A 107 -7.59 0.09 -25.96
CA ASP A 107 -7.40 0.43 -27.36
C ASP A 107 -6.98 -0.79 -28.19
N TYR A 108 -6.15 -1.69 -27.62
CA TYR A 108 -5.61 -2.86 -28.32
C TYR A 108 -6.38 -4.15 -28.08
N LEU A 109 -7.22 -4.22 -27.04
CA LEU A 109 -7.95 -5.45 -26.72
C LEU A 109 -9.46 -5.22 -26.74
N TYR A 110 -9.97 -4.25 -25.97
CA TYR A 110 -11.42 -4.05 -25.83
C TYR A 110 -12.11 -3.53 -27.12
N ILE A 111 -11.51 -2.56 -27.82
CA ILE A 111 -12.04 -2.02 -29.08
C ILE A 111 -12.07 -3.08 -30.20
N PRO A 112 -10.98 -3.82 -30.50
CA PRO A 112 -11.02 -4.85 -31.55
C PRO A 112 -11.93 -6.03 -31.21
N LEU A 113 -12.16 -6.32 -29.92
CA LEU A 113 -13.14 -7.33 -29.48
C LEU A 113 -14.61 -6.93 -29.69
N GLY A 114 -14.88 -5.74 -30.26
CA GLY A 114 -16.22 -5.29 -30.65
C GLY A 114 -16.83 -4.24 -29.72
N GLY A 115 -16.08 -3.78 -28.72
CA GLY A 115 -16.41 -2.64 -27.86
C GLY A 115 -17.83 -2.68 -27.28
N SER A 116 -18.54 -1.54 -27.34
CA SER A 116 -19.93 -1.40 -26.89
C SER A 116 -20.96 -1.46 -28.03
N ARG A 117 -20.56 -1.81 -29.26
CA ARG A 117 -21.43 -1.71 -30.45
C ARG A 117 -22.31 -2.93 -30.72
N HIS A 118 -21.96 -4.10 -30.18
CA HIS A 118 -22.62 -5.36 -30.54
C HIS A 118 -23.50 -5.95 -29.41
N GLY A 119 -24.14 -5.08 -28.63
CA GLY A 119 -25.11 -5.46 -27.59
C GLY A 119 -24.52 -5.71 -26.20
N ALA A 120 -25.40 -5.66 -25.19
CA ALA A 120 -25.02 -5.68 -23.78
C ALA A 120 -24.25 -6.95 -23.38
N ALA A 121 -24.67 -8.13 -23.87
CA ALA A 121 -24.03 -9.42 -23.58
C ALA A 121 -22.56 -9.48 -24.04
N ARG A 122 -22.24 -8.95 -25.23
CA ARG A 122 -20.84 -8.91 -25.72
C ARG A 122 -20.01 -7.89 -24.94
N THR A 123 -20.60 -6.77 -24.50
CA THR A 123 -19.92 -5.82 -23.64
C THR A 123 -19.51 -6.45 -22.30
N TYR A 124 -20.40 -7.20 -21.66
CA TYR A 124 -20.06 -7.90 -20.41
C TYR A 124 -18.95 -8.93 -20.60
N ARG A 125 -19.02 -9.75 -21.66
CA ARG A 125 -17.97 -10.71 -21.99
C ARG A 125 -16.63 -10.02 -22.26
N ASN A 126 -16.63 -8.94 -23.04
CA ASN A 126 -15.42 -8.20 -23.37
C ASN A 126 -14.79 -7.57 -22.12
N LEU A 127 -15.58 -7.04 -21.18
CA LEU A 127 -15.08 -6.50 -19.92
C LEU A 127 -14.37 -7.58 -19.08
N VAL A 128 -14.98 -8.76 -18.94
CA VAL A 128 -14.38 -9.89 -18.19
C VAL A 128 -13.10 -10.36 -18.87
N LEU A 129 -13.10 -10.50 -20.20
CA LEU A 129 -11.90 -10.90 -20.96
C LEU A 129 -10.76 -9.87 -20.82
N THR A 130 -11.06 -8.58 -20.97
CA THR A 130 -10.05 -7.52 -20.84
C THR A 130 -9.43 -7.51 -19.45
N MET A 131 -10.22 -7.69 -18.38
CA MET A 131 -9.68 -7.73 -17.01
C MET A 131 -8.96 -9.03 -16.69
N THR A 132 -9.40 -10.16 -17.24
CA THR A 132 -8.70 -11.45 -17.09
C THR A 132 -7.33 -11.40 -17.76
N LEU A 133 -7.24 -10.82 -18.96
CA LEU A 133 -5.98 -10.63 -19.68
C LEU A 133 -5.09 -9.57 -19.00
N GLY A 134 -5.68 -8.52 -18.40
CA GLY A 134 -4.96 -7.59 -17.52
C GLY A 134 -4.39 -8.27 -16.28
N GLY A 135 -5.12 -9.20 -15.68
CA GLY A 135 -4.62 -10.06 -14.60
C GLY A 135 -3.46 -10.93 -15.08
N LEU A 136 -3.61 -11.61 -16.21
CA LEU A 136 -2.56 -12.45 -16.79
C LEU A 136 -1.27 -11.68 -17.11
N TRP A 137 -1.38 -10.39 -17.47
CA TRP A 137 -0.22 -9.50 -17.64
C TRP A 137 0.58 -9.29 -16.35
N HIS A 138 -0.05 -9.33 -15.18
CA HIS A 138 0.64 -9.22 -13.89
C HIS A 138 1.30 -10.53 -13.45
N GLY A 139 0.89 -11.68 -13.99
CA GLY A 139 1.55 -12.96 -13.78
C GLY A 139 0.71 -14.16 -14.20
N ALA A 140 1.36 -15.30 -14.46
CA ALA A 140 0.72 -16.54 -14.91
C ALA A 140 0.10 -17.39 -13.79
N ALA A 141 0.19 -16.95 -12.53
CA ALA A 141 -0.42 -17.67 -11.42
C ALA A 141 -1.96 -17.59 -11.48
N ALA A 142 -2.63 -18.66 -11.06
CA ALA A 142 -4.10 -18.73 -11.05
C ALA A 142 -4.75 -17.62 -10.21
N THR A 143 -4.02 -17.09 -9.22
CA THR A 143 -4.45 -15.94 -8.40
C THR A 143 -4.68 -14.68 -9.22
N PHE A 144 -3.84 -14.41 -10.23
CA PHE A 144 -3.99 -13.24 -11.09
C PHE A 144 -5.16 -13.38 -12.07
N VAL A 145 -5.42 -14.61 -12.54
CA VAL A 145 -6.60 -14.92 -13.37
C VAL A 145 -7.88 -14.74 -12.55
N ALA A 146 -7.94 -15.32 -11.35
CA ALA A 146 -9.07 -15.17 -10.44
C ALA A 146 -9.32 -13.70 -10.08
N TRP A 147 -8.25 -12.94 -9.82
CA TRP A 147 -8.32 -11.50 -9.59
C TRP A 147 -8.90 -10.74 -10.79
N GLY A 148 -8.44 -11.04 -12.01
CA GLY A 148 -8.93 -10.41 -13.23
C GLY A 148 -10.41 -10.72 -13.51
N VAL A 149 -10.83 -11.97 -13.31
CA VAL A 149 -12.24 -12.37 -13.43
C VAL A 149 -13.10 -11.65 -12.38
N PHE A 150 -12.65 -11.59 -11.12
CA PHE A 150 -13.38 -10.90 -10.05
C PHE A 150 -13.62 -9.42 -10.37
N HIS A 151 -12.59 -8.71 -10.82
CA HIS A 151 -12.71 -7.29 -11.21
C HIS A 151 -13.58 -7.11 -12.47
N GLY A 152 -13.46 -8.01 -13.45
CA GLY A 152 -14.29 -8.01 -14.65
C GLY A 152 -15.78 -8.20 -14.34
N LEU A 153 -16.11 -9.10 -13.40
CA LEU A 153 -17.47 -9.29 -12.90
C LEU A 153 -17.95 -8.07 -12.11
N GLY A 154 -17.10 -7.47 -11.26
CA GLY A 154 -17.43 -6.24 -10.54
C GLY A 154 -17.83 -5.09 -11.48
N LEU A 155 -17.09 -4.91 -12.58
CA LEU A 155 -17.41 -3.94 -13.64
C LEU A 155 -18.72 -4.28 -14.36
N ALA A 156 -18.99 -5.57 -14.60
CA ALA A 156 -20.26 -6.02 -15.19
C ALA A 156 -21.44 -5.71 -14.27
N VAL A 157 -21.32 -5.99 -12.97
CA VAL A 157 -22.36 -5.70 -11.97
C VAL A 157 -22.57 -4.19 -11.85
N GLU A 158 -21.52 -3.39 -11.78
CA GLU A 158 -21.63 -1.92 -11.72
C GLU A 158 -22.37 -1.37 -12.95
N ARG A 159 -22.02 -1.87 -14.15
CA ARG A 159 -22.69 -1.47 -15.39
C ARG A 159 -24.17 -1.85 -15.40
N TRP A 160 -24.51 -3.04 -14.90
CA TRP A 160 -25.90 -3.48 -14.75
C TRP A 160 -26.66 -2.61 -13.73
N TRP A 161 -26.03 -2.27 -12.60
CA TRP A 161 -26.61 -1.40 -11.57
C TRP A 161 -26.88 0.01 -12.09
N ARG A 162 -25.91 0.62 -12.79
CA ARG A 162 -26.08 1.94 -13.43
C ARG A 162 -27.11 1.92 -14.56
N GLY A 163 -27.29 0.78 -15.23
CA GLY A 163 -28.36 0.59 -16.22
C GLY A 163 -29.75 0.68 -15.59
N ARG A 164 -29.96 0.02 -14.45
CA ARG A 164 -31.25 0.03 -13.73
C ARG A 164 -31.60 1.37 -13.09
N GLY A 165 -30.60 2.15 -12.66
CA GLY A 165 -30.84 3.45 -12.03
C GLY A 165 -31.37 4.54 -12.97
N ARG A 166 -31.15 4.41 -14.29
CA ARG A 166 -31.63 5.37 -15.29
C ARG A 166 -33.13 5.25 -15.58
N ASP A 167 -33.75 4.13 -15.22
CA ASP A 167 -35.17 3.89 -15.44
C ASP A 167 -36.03 4.49 -14.31
N THR A 168 -35.42 4.83 -13.17
CA THR A 168 -36.09 5.44 -12.00
C THR A 168 -36.10 6.96 -11.98
N ASP A 169 -35.25 7.63 -12.78
CA ASP A 169 -35.24 9.09 -12.90
C ASP A 169 -36.16 9.54 -14.06
N GLY A 170 -37.44 9.22 -13.94
CA GLY A 170 -38.52 9.80 -14.74
C GLY A 170 -38.78 11.27 -14.39
N GLY A 171 -37.75 12.12 -14.49
CA GLY A 171 -37.92 13.57 -14.42
C GLY A 171 -38.72 14.05 -15.65
N PRO A 172 -39.70 14.96 -15.50
CA PRO A 172 -40.53 15.38 -16.60
C PRO A 172 -39.67 16.03 -17.68
N THR A 173 -39.75 15.46 -18.89
CA THR A 173 -39.33 16.08 -20.14
C THR A 173 -40.11 17.40 -20.25
N LEU A 174 -39.47 18.53 -19.95
CA LEU A 174 -40.02 19.82 -20.32
C LEU A 174 -39.90 19.93 -21.84
N ALA A 175 -41.08 20.00 -22.47
CA ALA A 175 -41.31 20.27 -23.88
C ALA A 175 -40.91 21.70 -24.25
#